data_AF-A0A838L5D7-F1
#
_entry.id   AF-A0A838L5D7-F1
#
_cell.length_a   1.000
_cell.length_b   1.000
_cell.length_c   1.000
_cell.angle_alpha   90.00
_cell.angle_beta   90.00
_cell.angle_gamma   90.00
#
_symmetry.space_group_name_H-M   'P 1'
#
loop_
_entity.id
_entity.type
_entity.pdbx_description
1 polymer ?
#
loop_
_entity_poly.entity_id
_entity_poly.type
_entity_poly.pdbx_seq_one_letter_code
_entity_poly.pdbx_strand_id
1 'polypeptide(L)'
;MLHRRRRQEHAQCLLSNGAIVCAAGEHPDEDTLFAGSPDALAAVVYAYLPLADAEAAGSLRISGDGTLARRFVDLFSLPTPAPKQIASSDFGKVGIGKD
;
A
#
# COMPACT_ATOMS: atom_id res chain seq x y z
N MET A 1 36.40 12.69 8.33
CA MET A 1 35.52 11.55 8.66
C MET A 1 34.14 12.11 9.00
N LEU A 2 33.29 12.31 7.99
CA LEU A 2 31.99 12.96 8.15
C LEU A 2 31.00 11.92 8.65
N HIS A 3 30.48 12.11 9.87
CA HIS A 3 29.34 11.34 10.36
C HIS A 3 28.14 11.74 9.48
N ARG A 4 27.76 10.92 8.50
CA ARG A 4 26.43 11.00 7.88
C ARG A 4 25.43 10.78 9.01
N ARG A 5 24.89 11.85 9.61
CA ARG A 5 23.68 11.74 10.42
C ARG A 5 22.66 11.06 9.51
N ARG A 6 22.10 9.92 9.93
CA ARG A 6 20.91 9.37 9.26
C ARG A 6 19.89 10.50 9.26
N ARG A 7 19.54 11.05 8.11
CA ARG A 7 18.45 12.01 8.05
C ARG A 7 17.19 11.23 8.41
N GLN A 8 16.54 11.62 9.51
CA GLN A 8 15.17 11.22 9.74
C GLN A 8 14.32 12.07 8.83
N GLU A 9 13.45 11.44 8.06
CA GLU A 9 12.52 12.10 7.15
C GLU A 9 11.12 11.90 7.70
N HIS A 10 10.49 13.01 8.08
CA HIS A 10 9.15 13.00 8.60
C HIS A 10 8.23 13.61 7.54
N ALA A 11 7.10 12.95 7.32
CA ALA A 11 6.04 13.46 6.49
C ALA A 11 4.75 13.38 7.30
N GLN A 12 3.98 14.46 7.23
CA GLN A 12 2.64 14.53 7.76
C GLN A 12 1.67 14.45 6.60
N CYS A 13 0.59 13.68 6.77
CA CYS A 13 -0.45 13.57 5.77
C CYS A 13 -1.82 13.73 6.43
N LEU A 14 -2.65 14.61 5.86
CA LEU A 14 -4.06 14.72 6.20
C LEU A 14 -4.87 13.91 5.19
N LEU A 15 -5.65 12.96 5.69
CA LEU A 15 -6.58 12.16 4.90
C LEU A 15 -8.01 12.62 5.22
N SER A 16 -8.68 13.26 4.27
CA SER A 16 -10.05 13.74 4.45
C SER A 16 -10.77 13.84 3.12
N ASN A 17 -12.08 13.56 3.11
CA ASN A 17 -12.94 13.69 1.94
C ASN A 17 -12.41 12.97 0.68
N GLY A 18 -11.79 11.81 0.86
CA GLY A 18 -11.21 11.02 -0.24
C GLY A 18 -9.91 11.60 -0.83
N ALA A 19 -9.31 12.60 -0.20
CA ALA A 19 -8.04 13.19 -0.62
C ALA A 19 -6.97 13.00 0.46
N ILE A 20 -5.72 12.83 0.00
CA ILE A 20 -4.54 12.84 0.86
C ILE A 20 -3.68 14.06 0.52
N VAL A 21 -3.33 14.85 1.53
CA VAL A 21 -2.45 16.01 1.39
C VAL A 21 -1.25 15.77 2.29
N CYS A 22 -0.05 15.69 1.70
CA CYS A 22 1.17 15.43 2.43
C CYS A 22 2.12 16.63 2.39
N ALA A 23 2.83 16.85 3.49
CA ALA A 23 3.88 17.86 3.62
C ALA A 23 5.07 17.28 4.39
N ALA A 24 6.26 17.84 4.17
CA ALA A 24 7.42 17.52 4.98
C ALA A 24 7.24 18.04 6.41
N GLY A 25 7.66 17.26 7.40
CA GLY A 25 7.62 17.62 8.81
C GLY A 25 6.81 16.64 9.66
N GLU A 26 6.73 16.97 10.94
CA GLU A 26 5.88 16.31 11.95
C GLU A 26 4.56 17.08 12.08
N HIS A 27 3.49 16.37 12.44
CA HIS A 27 2.28 16.97 12.95
C HIS A 27 2.24 16.66 14.46
N PRO A 28 2.06 17.63 15.37
CA PRO A 28 2.13 17.38 16.80
C PRO A 28 0.88 16.65 17.38
N ASP A 29 -0.21 16.65 16.60
CA ASP A 29 -1.49 16.03 16.97
C ASP A 29 -1.89 14.99 15.91
N GLU A 30 -1.01 14.05 15.57
CA GLU A 30 -1.33 12.99 14.63
C GLU A 30 -2.26 11.93 15.24
N ASP A 31 -3.34 11.59 14.55
CA ASP A 31 -4.23 10.52 14.98
C ASP A 31 -3.54 9.14 14.95
N THR A 32 -2.51 9.00 14.11
CA THR A 32 -1.73 7.78 13.92
C THR A 32 -0.35 8.10 13.38
N LEU A 33 0.68 7.43 13.91
CA LEU A 33 2.05 7.50 13.45
C LEU A 33 2.55 6.13 12.99
N PHE A 34 3.17 6.10 11.82
CA PHE A 34 3.94 4.97 11.33
C PHE A 34 5.43 5.31 11.41
N ALA A 35 6.18 4.61 12.27
CA ALA A 35 7.62 4.79 12.43
C ALA A 35 8.36 3.54 11.94
N GLY A 36 9.20 3.68 10.92
CA GLY A 36 9.92 2.56 10.31
C GLY A 36 10.68 2.99 9.07
N SER A 37 11.13 2.04 8.27
CA SER A 37 11.68 2.35 6.94
C SER A 37 10.55 2.59 5.92
N PRO A 38 10.79 3.42 4.88
CA PRO A 38 9.87 3.53 3.75
C PRO A 38 9.53 2.18 3.13
N ASP A 39 10.50 1.26 3.04
CA ASP A 39 10.31 -0.09 2.51
C ASP A 39 9.37 -0.93 3.38
N ALA A 40 9.44 -0.81 4.70
CA ALA A 40 8.54 -1.51 5.62
C ALA A 40 7.11 -1.01 5.47
N LEU A 41 6.92 0.31 5.35
CA LEU A 41 5.60 0.89 5.07
C LEU A 41 5.07 0.44 3.70
N ALA A 42 5.92 0.47 2.66
CA ALA A 42 5.56 0.03 1.32
C ALA A 42 5.20 -1.47 1.27
N ALA A 43 5.86 -2.33 2.05
CA ALA A 43 5.54 -3.75 2.12
C ALA A 43 4.12 -3.99 2.67
N VAL A 44 3.72 -3.21 3.67
CA VAL A 44 2.36 -3.27 4.21
C VAL A 44 1.34 -2.72 3.19
N VAL A 45 1.63 -1.57 2.59
CA VAL A 45 0.70 -0.85 1.71
C VAL A 45 0.52 -1.55 0.36
N TYR A 46 1.59 -2.08 -0.24
CA TYR A 46 1.58 -2.61 -1.61
C TYR A 46 1.81 -4.11 -1.71
N ALA A 47 2.53 -4.72 -0.77
CA ALA A 47 2.88 -6.15 -0.81
C ALA A 47 1.98 -7.01 0.09
N TYR A 48 0.91 -6.44 0.64
CA TYR A 48 -0.07 -7.13 1.49
C TYR A 48 0.54 -7.80 2.74
N LEU A 49 1.68 -7.30 3.23
CA LEU A 49 2.24 -7.74 4.51
C LEU A 49 1.29 -7.32 5.65
N PRO A 50 0.81 -8.25 6.51
CA PRO A 50 -0.04 -7.87 7.63
C PRO A 50 0.67 -6.90 8.59
N LEU A 51 -0.04 -5.85 9.03
CA LEU A 51 0.50 -4.86 9.98
C LEU A 51 1.09 -5.51 11.24
N ALA A 52 0.39 -6.50 11.80
CA ALA A 52 0.83 -7.21 13.00
C ALA A 52 2.17 -7.93 12.81
N ASP A 53 2.43 -8.47 11.61
CA ASP A 53 3.69 -9.15 11.30
C ASP A 53 4.84 -8.14 11.18
N ALA A 54 4.58 -6.97 10.58
CA ALA A 54 5.54 -5.88 10.51
C ALA A 54 5.89 -5.31 11.91
N GLU A 55 4.89 -5.17 12.79
CA GLU A 55 5.11 -4.76 14.18
C GLU A 55 5.85 -5.82 15.01
N ALA A 56 5.47 -7.09 14.89
CA ALA A 56 6.15 -8.19 15.58
C ALA A 56 7.62 -8.34 15.15
N ALA A 57 7.92 -8.08 13.88
CA ALA A 57 9.28 -8.05 13.34
C ALA A 57 10.08 -6.80 13.74
N GLY A 58 9.43 -5.79 14.32
CA GLY A 58 10.04 -4.51 14.68
C GLY A 58 10.45 -3.65 13.48
N SER A 59 9.99 -3.98 12.28
CA SER A 59 10.29 -3.22 11.05
C SER A 59 9.40 -1.98 10.90
N LEU A 60 8.21 -2.02 11.51
CA LEU A 60 7.28 -0.90 11.60
C LEU A 60 6.77 -0.81 13.03
N ARG A 61 6.65 0.41 13.57
CA ARG A 61 5.99 0.69 14.84
C ARG A 61 4.79 1.58 14.57
N ILE A 62 3.64 1.21 15.13
CA ILE A 62 2.42 2.02 15.04
C ILE A 62 2.14 2.62 16.42
N SER A 63 1.75 3.89 16.44
CA SER A 63 1.21 4.55 17.63
C SER A 63 0.02 5.43 17.29
N GLY A 64 -0.84 5.72 18.27
CA GLY A 64 -2.12 6.39 18.05
C GLY A 64 -3.26 5.38 17.83
N ASP A 65 -4.20 5.69 16.95
CA ASP A 65 -5.36 4.85 16.65
C ASP A 65 -5.05 3.74 15.65
N GLY A 66 -4.87 2.51 16.15
CA GLY A 66 -4.66 1.32 15.32
C GLY A 66 -5.76 1.05 14.28
N THR A 67 -6.99 1.52 14.52
CA THR A 67 -8.11 1.39 13.57
C THR A 67 -7.90 2.29 12.36
N LEU A 68 -7.43 3.52 12.57
CA LEU A 68 -7.09 4.44 11.49
C LEU A 68 -5.86 3.96 10.72
N ALA A 69 -4.87 3.39 11.40
CA ALA A 69 -3.74 2.72 10.75
C ALA A 69 -4.20 1.62 9.79
N ARG A 70 -5.10 0.73 10.24
CA ARG A 70 -5.64 -0.33 9.39
C ARG A 70 -6.41 0.21 8.20
N ARG A 71 -7.28 1.20 8.43
CA ARG A 71 -8.06 1.86 7.36
C ARG A 71 -7.17 2.51 6.32
N PHE A 72 -6.08 3.15 6.73
CA PHE A 72 -5.10 3.74 5.82
C PHE A 72 -4.51 2.68 4.86
N VAL A 73 -4.12 1.51 5.38
CA VAL A 73 -3.60 0.41 4.55
C VAL A 73 -4.68 -0.12 3.59
N ASP A 74 -5.92 -0.26 4.07
CA ASP A 74 -7.02 -0.77 3.25
C ASP A 74 -7.34 0.12 2.04
N LEU A 75 -6.99 1.43 2.05
CA LEU A 75 -7.16 2.33 0.90
C LEU A 75 -6.38 1.92 -0.34
N PHE A 76 -5.32 1.14 -0.18
CA PHE A 76 -4.43 0.72 -1.27
C PHE A 76 -4.69 -0.73 -1.72
N SER A 77 -5.67 -1.40 -1.12
CA SER A 77 -6.09 -2.73 -1.55
C SER A 77 -6.71 -2.65 -2.94
N LEU A 78 -6.11 -3.35 -3.90
CA LEU A 78 -6.65 -3.40 -5.24
C LEU A 78 -7.92 -4.28 -5.26
N PRO A 79 -8.93 -3.93 -6.08
CA PRO A 79 -10.07 -4.82 -6.29
C PRO A 79 -9.59 -6.12 -6.94
N THR A 80 -10.42 -7.16 -6.81
CA THR A 80 -10.17 -8.42 -7.53
C THR A 80 -9.91 -8.14 -9.00
N PRO A 81 -8.80 -8.63 -9.59
CA PRO A 81 -8.53 -8.43 -11.00
C PRO A 81 -9.72 -8.89 -11.86
N ALA A 82 -10.00 -8.14 -12.92
CA ALA A 82 -10.99 -8.56 -13.90
C ALA A 82 -10.64 -9.96 -14.46
N PRO A 83 -11.63 -10.76 -14.88
CA PRO A 83 -11.37 -12.06 -15.51
C PRO A 83 -10.39 -11.89 -16.67
N LYS A 84 -9.33 -12.71 -16.69
CA LYS A 84 -8.38 -12.71 -17.80
C LYS A 84 -9.16 -13.10 -19.07
N GLN A 85 -9.17 -12.23 -20.09
CA GLN A 85 -9.83 -12.55 -21.35
C GLN A 85 -9.18 -13.80 -21.93
N ILE A 86 -9.97 -14.87 -22.07
CA ILE A 86 -9.53 -16.07 -22.76
C ILE A 86 -9.63 -15.74 -24.24
N ALA A 87 -8.50 -15.73 -24.95
CA ALA A 87 -8.50 -15.48 -26.38
C ALA A 87 -9.44 -16.47 -27.08
N SER A 88 -10.46 -15.95 -27.75
CA SER A 88 -11.44 -16.68 -28.54
C SER A 88 -10.77 -17.27 -29.78
N SER A 89 -10.14 -18.43 -29.63
CA SER A 89 -9.46 -19.11 -30.75
C SER A 89 -10.37 -20.01 -31.60
N ASP A 90 -11.68 -20.11 -31.32
CA ASP A 90 -12.54 -21.11 -31.98
C ASP A 90 -13.74 -20.54 -32.77
N PHE A 91 -13.78 -19.24 -33.05
CA PHE A 91 -14.75 -18.68 -33.98
C PHE A 91 -14.26 -18.84 -35.44
N GLY A 92 -14.35 -20.05 -36.01
CA GLY A 92 -14.27 -20.24 -37.45
C GLY A 92 -13.40 -21.39 -37.97
N LYS A 93 -13.76 -22.64 -37.65
CA LYS A 93 -13.47 -23.79 -38.53
C LYS A 93 -14.73 -24.63 -38.74
N VAL A 94 -15.77 -24.02 -39.34
CA VAL A 94 -16.81 -24.81 -40.01
C VAL A 94 -16.25 -25.16 -41.39
N GLY A 95 -15.78 -26.41 -41.52
CA GLY A 95 -15.32 -26.95 -42.80
C GLY A 95 -16.48 -26.97 -43.80
N ILE A 96 -16.29 -26.35 -44.96
CA ILE A 96 -17.21 -26.50 -46.08
C ILE A 96 -16.92 -27.87 -46.69
N GLY A 97 -17.81 -28.83 -46.45
CA GLY A 97 -17.81 -30.14 -47.08
C GLY A 97 -17.86 -29.96 -48.60
N LYS A 98 -16.98 -30.68 -49.30
CA LYS A 98 -16.91 -30.72 -50.75
C LYS A 98 -17.59 -32.00 -51.21
N ASP A 99 -18.80 -31.86 -51.76
CA ASP A 99 -19.49 -32.90 -52.53
C ASP A 99 -18.92 -32.97 -53.95
#